data_AF-U6DEL1-F1
#
_entry.id   AF-U6DEL1-F1
#
_cell.length_a   1.000
_cell.length_b   1.000
_cell.length_c   1.000
_cell.angle_alpha   90.00
_cell.angle_beta   90.00
_cell.angle_gamma   90.00
#
_symmetry.space_group_name_H-M   'P 1'
#
loop_
_entity.id
_entity.type
_entity.pdbx_description
1 polymer ?
#
loop_
_entity_poly.entity_id
_entity_poly.type
_entity_poly.pdbx_seq_one_letter_code
_entity_poly.pdbx_strand_id
1 'polypeptide(L)'
;MATEESIIRIPPYHYIHVLDQNSNVSRVEVGPKTYIRQDNERILFAPLRMVTVPPRHYCTVANPVSRDPQGAVLFDVTGQVRLRHADLEIRLTQDPFPLYPGEVLEKDITPLQVVLPNTALHLKALLDFVDKSGDKVVAGDEWLFEGPGTYIPRKEVEVLEIIQATVIKQNQALRLRARKECWDREGKERVTGEEWLVRAVGAYLPAVFEEVLDLVDAVILTEKTALHLRARQNFRDLRGVSRRTGEEWLVTVQDTEAHVPDVYEEVLGIVPITTLGPHNYCVILDPVGLDGKNQLGQKRVVKGEKSFFLQPGERLEQGIQDVYVLSEQQGLLLGALQPLEEGEEEEK
;
A
#
# COMPACT_ATOMS: atom_id res chain seq x y z
N MET A 1 -36.87 11.58 39.27
CA MET A 1 -37.95 12.56 39.02
C MET A 1 -39.25 11.77 38.90
N ALA A 2 -40.33 12.25 39.51
CA ALA A 2 -41.58 11.49 39.63
C ALA A 2 -42.27 11.35 38.26
N THR A 3 -42.48 10.12 37.80
CA THR A 3 -43.20 9.81 36.54
C THR A 3 -44.73 9.80 36.72
N GLU A 4 -45.22 10.02 37.94
CA GLU A 4 -46.65 10.01 38.30
C GLU A 4 -47.26 11.41 38.45
N GLU A 5 -46.62 12.44 37.89
CA GLU A 5 -47.20 13.79 37.88
C GLU A 5 -48.35 13.89 36.85
N SER A 6 -49.45 14.51 37.24
CA SER A 6 -50.62 14.74 36.37
C SER A 6 -50.36 15.78 35.29
N ILE A 7 -49.42 16.69 35.53
CA ILE A 7 -49.04 17.78 34.63
C ILE A 7 -47.53 17.74 34.45
N ILE A 8 -47.07 17.56 33.21
CA ILE A 8 -45.65 17.59 32.86
C ILE A 8 -45.38 18.77 31.95
N ARG A 9 -44.51 19.68 32.40
CA ARG A 9 -43.97 20.73 31.54
C ARG A 9 -42.83 20.15 30.70
N ILE A 10 -43.05 20.03 29.40
CA ILE A 10 -42.02 19.61 28.43
C ILE A 10 -41.34 20.89 27.90
N PRO A 11 -40.06 21.14 28.23
CA PRO A 11 -39.34 22.31 27.73
C PRO A 11 -39.11 22.28 26.20
N PRO A 12 -38.67 23.39 25.57
CA PRO A 12 -38.19 23.37 24.19
C PRO A 12 -37.08 22.32 24.00
N TYR A 13 -37.06 21.65 22.84
CA TYR A 13 -36.09 20.60 22.49
C TYR A 13 -36.02 19.43 23.50
N HIS A 14 -37.13 19.16 24.18
CA HIS A 14 -37.29 17.98 25.02
C HIS A 14 -38.50 17.16 24.54
N TYR A 15 -38.50 15.88 24.90
CA TYR A 15 -39.59 14.97 24.59
C TYR A 15 -39.84 13.98 25.73
N ILE A 16 -41.05 13.43 25.76
CA ILE A 16 -41.44 12.29 26.60
C ILE A 16 -42.06 11.20 25.73
N HIS A 17 -42.10 9.97 26.24
CA HIS A 17 -42.97 8.93 25.70
C HIS A 17 -44.19 8.73 26.59
N VAL A 18 -45.35 8.62 25.96
CA VAL A 18 -46.63 8.36 26.62
C VAL A 18 -47.19 7.06 26.07
N LEU A 19 -47.50 6.12 26.98
CA LEU A 19 -48.17 4.86 26.69
C LEU A 19 -49.66 5.02 27.03
N ASP A 20 -50.52 4.85 26.05
CA ASP A 20 -51.96 4.64 26.27
C ASP A 20 -52.20 3.19 26.68
N GLN A 21 -52.74 2.96 27.87
CA GLN A 21 -52.99 1.64 28.44
C GLN A 21 -54.19 0.91 27.82
N ASN A 22 -55.11 1.64 27.18
CA ASN A 22 -56.27 1.04 26.52
C ASN A 22 -55.90 0.42 25.18
N SER A 23 -55.13 1.17 24.38
CA SER A 23 -54.67 0.74 23.05
C SER A 23 -53.31 0.05 23.06
N ASN A 24 -52.57 0.16 24.18
CA ASN A 24 -51.17 -0.24 24.33
C ASN A 24 -50.21 0.46 23.34
N VAL A 25 -50.59 1.64 22.87
CA VAL A 25 -49.82 2.44 21.89
C VAL A 25 -48.92 3.42 22.64
N SER A 26 -47.63 3.35 22.35
CA SER A 26 -46.62 4.30 22.81
C SER A 26 -46.34 5.35 21.74
N ARG A 27 -46.41 6.62 22.11
CA ARG A 27 -46.12 7.75 21.22
C ARG A 27 -45.17 8.76 21.84
N VAL A 28 -44.56 9.57 21.00
CA VAL A 28 -43.68 10.67 21.41
C VAL A 28 -44.47 11.96 21.55
N GLU A 29 -44.22 12.69 22.64
CA GLU A 29 -44.79 14.02 22.86
C GLU A 29 -43.65 15.04 22.97
N VAL A 30 -43.61 15.99 22.05
CA VAL A 30 -42.54 16.98 21.89
C VAL A 30 -42.91 18.32 22.53
N GLY A 31 -41.95 18.99 23.17
CA GLY A 31 -42.10 20.35 23.69
C GLY A 31 -41.79 21.46 22.66
N PRO A 32 -42.08 22.74 22.97
CA PRO A 32 -42.53 23.25 24.26
C PRO A 32 -44.04 23.10 24.48
N LYS A 33 -44.45 22.33 25.49
CA LYS A 33 -45.85 22.22 25.89
C LYS A 33 -46.02 21.81 27.34
N THR A 34 -47.14 22.19 27.93
CA THR A 34 -47.59 21.62 29.20
C THR A 34 -48.49 20.45 28.87
N TYR A 35 -47.99 19.24 29.05
CA TYR A 35 -48.72 18.00 28.78
C TYR A 35 -49.56 17.64 30.01
N ILE A 36 -50.86 17.38 29.80
CA ILE A 36 -51.79 16.94 30.84
C ILE A 36 -52.10 15.48 30.56
N ARG A 37 -51.66 14.61 31.46
CA ARG A 37 -51.84 13.15 31.34
C ARG A 37 -53.30 12.79 31.51
N GLN A 38 -53.84 11.94 30.62
CA GLN A 38 -55.18 11.37 30.78
C GLN A 38 -55.15 10.17 31.74
N ASP A 39 -56.33 9.72 32.19
CA ASP A 39 -56.46 8.64 33.17
C ASP A 39 -55.91 7.30 32.65
N ASN A 40 -56.07 7.03 31.35
CA ASN A 40 -55.58 5.82 30.69
C ASN A 40 -54.14 5.93 30.18
N GLU A 41 -53.39 6.97 30.56
CA GLU A 41 -52.05 7.21 30.05
C GLU A 41 -50.98 7.05 31.12
N ARG A 42 -49.84 6.49 30.72
CA ARG A 42 -48.65 6.36 31.54
C ARG A 42 -47.46 7.03 30.86
N ILE A 43 -46.80 7.93 31.57
CA ILE A 43 -45.56 8.58 31.11
C ILE A 43 -44.40 7.64 31.41
N LEU A 44 -43.61 7.30 30.40
CA LEU A 44 -42.53 6.32 30.53
C LEU A 44 -41.28 6.91 31.18
N PHE A 45 -40.99 8.19 30.96
CA PHE A 45 -39.86 8.91 31.55
C PHE A 45 -40.11 10.42 31.61
N ALA A 46 -39.40 11.10 32.51
CA ALA A 46 -39.39 12.57 32.60
C ALA A 46 -38.75 13.20 31.35
N PRO A 47 -39.08 14.46 30.98
CA PRO A 47 -38.61 15.10 29.76
C PRO A 47 -37.11 14.94 29.49
N LEU A 48 -36.77 14.22 28.42
CA LEU A 48 -35.40 14.01 27.95
C LEU A 48 -35.05 15.02 26.85
N ARG A 49 -33.77 15.37 26.75
CA ARG A 49 -33.26 16.23 25.68
C ARG A 49 -33.31 15.52 24.33
N MET A 50 -33.72 16.25 23.30
CA MET A 50 -33.58 15.81 21.92
C MET A 50 -32.12 15.64 21.54
N VAL A 51 -31.88 14.70 20.62
CA VAL A 51 -30.56 14.49 20.04
C VAL A 51 -30.28 15.66 19.09
N THR A 52 -29.19 16.38 19.36
CA THR A 52 -28.74 17.51 18.54
C THR A 52 -27.42 17.12 17.90
N VAL A 53 -27.41 16.88 16.58
CA VAL A 53 -26.20 16.51 15.85
C VAL A 53 -25.55 17.80 15.31
N PRO A 54 -24.40 18.24 15.86
CA PRO A 54 -23.75 19.47 15.40
C PRO A 54 -23.15 19.31 13.98
N PRO A 55 -22.76 20.42 13.33
CA PRO A 55 -22.02 20.39 12.07
C PRO A 55 -20.80 19.46 12.14
N ARG A 56 -20.56 18.71 11.06
CA ARG A 56 -19.44 17.75 10.93
C ARG A 56 -19.43 16.61 11.95
N HIS A 57 -20.58 16.30 12.55
CA HIS A 57 -20.77 15.15 13.42
C HIS A 57 -21.87 14.25 12.88
N TYR A 58 -21.94 13.05 13.42
CA TYR A 58 -22.99 12.08 13.15
C TYR A 58 -23.34 11.32 14.43
N CYS A 59 -24.49 10.67 14.44
CA CYS A 59 -24.83 9.65 15.42
C CYS A 59 -25.43 8.44 14.71
N THR A 60 -25.48 7.29 15.37
CA THR A 60 -26.14 6.09 14.85
C THR A 60 -27.37 5.77 15.68
N VAL A 61 -28.51 5.63 15.03
CA VAL A 61 -29.78 5.22 15.66
C VAL A 61 -30.09 3.79 15.25
N ALA A 62 -30.30 2.91 16.23
CA ALA A 62 -30.81 1.56 16.03
C ALA A 62 -32.34 1.55 16.02
N ASN A 63 -32.89 0.63 15.22
CA ASN A 63 -34.32 0.51 14.96
C ASN A 63 -34.97 1.81 14.46
N PRO A 64 -34.41 2.48 13.43
CA PRO A 64 -34.86 3.78 12.99
C PRO A 64 -36.31 3.75 12.50
N VAL A 65 -37.03 4.85 12.70
CA VAL A 65 -38.40 5.00 12.16
C VAL A 65 -38.43 4.85 10.64
N SER A 66 -39.48 4.20 10.16
CA SER A 66 -39.82 4.12 8.74
C SER A 66 -40.44 5.44 8.29
N ARG A 67 -39.94 5.99 7.19
CA ARG A 67 -40.42 7.24 6.60
C ARG A 67 -40.97 7.01 5.21
N ASP A 68 -41.95 7.81 4.82
CA ASP A 68 -42.45 7.85 3.44
C ASP A 68 -41.47 8.62 2.51
N PRO A 69 -41.69 8.64 1.19
CA PRO A 69 -40.85 9.39 0.24
C PRO A 69 -40.79 10.90 0.51
N GLN A 70 -41.75 11.45 1.26
CA GLN A 70 -41.82 12.85 1.67
C GLN A 70 -41.09 13.11 3.00
N GLY A 71 -40.58 12.07 3.67
CA GLY A 71 -39.87 12.14 4.93
C GLY A 71 -40.76 12.11 6.18
N ALA A 72 -42.07 11.91 6.04
CA ALA A 72 -42.99 11.80 7.16
C ALA A 72 -42.92 10.41 7.82
N VAL A 73 -43.08 10.37 9.13
CA VAL A 73 -43.02 9.13 9.92
C VAL A 73 -44.26 8.29 9.67
N LEU A 74 -44.05 6.99 9.39
CA LEU A 74 -45.11 6.03 9.14
C LEU A 74 -45.63 5.43 10.45
N PHE A 75 -46.95 5.24 10.52
CA PHE A 75 -47.63 4.59 11.64
C PHE A 75 -48.30 3.30 11.17
N ASP A 76 -48.51 2.36 12.09
CA ASP A 76 -49.26 1.14 11.84
C ASP A 76 -50.77 1.34 11.99
N VAL A 77 -51.54 0.25 11.87
CA VAL A 77 -53.00 0.29 11.98
C VAL A 77 -53.50 0.64 13.38
N THR A 78 -52.65 0.47 14.39
CA THR A 78 -52.95 0.79 15.80
C THR A 78 -52.56 2.24 16.13
N GLY A 79 -51.78 2.90 15.29
CA GLY A 79 -51.21 4.23 15.54
C GLY A 79 -49.83 4.19 16.19
N GLN A 80 -49.21 3.02 16.32
CA GLN A 80 -47.82 2.87 16.76
C GLN A 80 -46.88 3.25 15.62
N VAL A 81 -45.77 3.90 15.96
CA VAL A 81 -44.73 4.23 14.98
C VAL A 81 -44.12 2.95 14.38
N ARG A 82 -43.99 2.89 13.06
CA ARG A 82 -43.33 1.78 12.37
C ARG A 82 -41.83 1.98 12.39
N LEU A 83 -41.09 0.96 12.85
CA LEU A 83 -39.63 0.94 12.88
C LEU A 83 -39.07 -0.04 11.85
N ARG A 84 -37.85 0.22 11.38
CA ARG A 84 -37.03 -0.78 10.69
C ARG A 84 -36.26 -1.56 11.74
N HIS A 85 -36.88 -2.63 12.25
CA HIS A 85 -36.29 -3.46 13.30
C HIS A 85 -34.97 -4.10 12.85
N ALA A 86 -33.99 -4.13 13.76
CA ALA A 86 -32.64 -4.65 13.54
C ALA A 86 -31.87 -3.93 12.41
N ASP A 87 -32.25 -2.70 12.09
CA ASP A 87 -31.55 -1.83 11.14
C ASP A 87 -30.87 -0.66 11.88
N LEU A 88 -29.91 -0.03 11.20
CA LEU A 88 -29.21 1.15 11.67
C LEU A 88 -29.48 2.34 10.73
N GLU A 89 -29.48 3.54 11.27
CA GLU A 89 -29.53 4.79 10.51
C GLU A 89 -28.46 5.75 11.02
N ILE A 90 -27.65 6.23 10.08
CA ILE A 90 -26.63 7.23 10.35
C ILE A 90 -27.25 8.60 10.12
N ARG A 91 -27.36 9.39 11.18
CA ARG A 91 -27.94 10.74 11.14
C ARG A 91 -26.82 11.78 11.18
N LEU A 92 -26.79 12.63 10.17
CA LEU A 92 -25.88 13.76 10.06
C LEU A 92 -26.48 15.00 10.76
N THR A 93 -25.85 16.15 10.57
CA THR A 93 -26.32 17.44 11.04
C THR A 93 -27.74 17.73 10.54
N GLN A 94 -28.66 17.95 11.46
CA GLN A 94 -30.06 18.28 11.22
C GLN A 94 -30.66 18.95 12.45
N ASP A 95 -31.92 19.39 12.36
CA ASP A 95 -32.64 19.95 13.50
C ASP A 95 -32.73 18.94 14.65
N PRO A 96 -32.72 19.40 15.92
CA PRO A 96 -32.85 18.50 17.07
C PRO A 96 -34.06 17.60 16.95
N PHE A 97 -33.85 16.29 17.08
CA PHE A 97 -34.90 15.29 16.90
C PHE A 97 -35.11 14.46 18.16
N PRO A 98 -36.35 14.06 18.47
CA PRO A 98 -36.61 13.08 19.50
C PRO A 98 -36.29 11.67 18.98
N LEU A 99 -36.04 10.74 19.91
CA LEU A 99 -36.09 9.32 19.59
C LEU A 99 -37.53 8.84 19.75
N TYR A 100 -38.04 8.12 18.76
CA TYR A 100 -39.37 7.53 18.83
C TYR A 100 -39.39 6.28 19.73
N PRO A 101 -40.55 5.84 20.24
CA PRO A 101 -40.65 4.61 21.03
C PRO A 101 -40.05 3.41 20.26
N GLY A 102 -38.99 2.82 20.83
CA GLY A 102 -38.24 1.69 20.25
C GLY A 102 -36.97 2.07 19.48
N GLU A 103 -36.78 3.33 19.09
CA GLU A 103 -35.48 3.83 18.62
C GLU A 103 -34.49 3.89 19.79
N VAL A 104 -33.25 3.51 19.52
CA VAL A 104 -32.16 3.58 20.50
C VAL A 104 -31.00 4.35 19.89
N LEU A 105 -30.39 5.26 20.65
CA LEU A 105 -29.14 5.91 20.24
C LEU A 105 -27.99 4.92 20.44
N GLU A 106 -27.66 4.18 19.39
CA GLU A 106 -26.63 3.14 19.38
C GLU A 106 -25.23 3.75 19.52
N LYS A 107 -24.97 4.81 18.76
CA LYS A 107 -23.72 5.57 18.83
C LYS A 107 -24.03 7.03 19.06
N ASP A 108 -23.49 7.57 20.15
CA ASP A 108 -23.64 8.98 20.50
C ASP A 108 -22.90 9.89 19.49
N ILE A 109 -23.09 11.19 19.64
CA ILE A 109 -22.56 12.24 18.77
C ILE A 109 -21.04 12.08 18.60
N THR A 110 -20.63 11.75 17.38
CA THR A 110 -19.25 11.44 17.01
C THR A 110 -18.83 12.36 15.85
N PRO A 111 -17.62 12.95 15.87
CA PRO A 111 -17.14 13.74 14.73
C PRO A 111 -16.98 12.86 13.49
N LEU A 112 -17.28 13.43 12.32
CA LEU A 112 -16.98 12.78 11.04
C LEU A 112 -15.48 12.66 10.85
N GLN A 113 -15.05 11.52 10.28
CA GLN A 113 -13.63 11.24 10.09
C GLN A 113 -13.08 12.05 8.90
N VAL A 114 -12.17 12.96 9.20
CA VAL A 114 -11.43 13.72 8.19
C VAL A 114 -10.22 12.91 7.76
N VAL A 115 -10.13 12.64 6.47
CA VAL A 115 -9.06 11.89 5.83
C VAL A 115 -8.11 12.89 5.19
N LEU A 116 -6.85 12.85 5.61
CA LEU A 116 -5.82 13.82 5.23
C LEU A 116 -5.26 13.50 3.84
N PRO A 117 -4.61 14.48 3.16
CA PRO A 117 -3.82 14.18 1.97
C PRO A 117 -2.79 13.08 2.26
N ASN A 118 -2.47 12.27 1.25
CA ASN A 118 -1.53 11.13 1.38
C ASN A 118 -1.95 10.08 2.43
N THR A 119 -3.25 10.03 2.77
CA THR A 119 -3.84 8.97 3.60
C THR A 119 -5.11 8.45 2.97
N ALA A 120 -5.47 7.22 3.26
CA ALA A 120 -6.73 6.61 2.86
C ALA A 120 -7.34 5.81 4.01
N LEU A 121 -8.67 5.64 3.98
CA LEU A 121 -9.34 4.64 4.81
C LEU A 121 -9.43 3.35 4.01
N HIS A 122 -8.98 2.25 4.61
CA HIS A 122 -9.25 0.91 4.11
C HIS A 122 -10.65 0.51 4.56
N LEU A 123 -11.56 0.42 3.61
CA LEU A 123 -12.97 0.12 3.82
C LEU A 123 -13.26 -1.32 3.43
N LYS A 124 -14.18 -1.96 4.17
CA LYS A 124 -14.67 -3.29 3.88
C LYS A 124 -16.19 -3.35 3.96
N ALA A 125 -16.83 -3.97 2.98
CA ALA A 125 -18.27 -4.24 3.01
C ALA A 125 -18.58 -5.35 4.02
N LEU A 126 -19.52 -5.08 4.93
CA LEU A 126 -20.04 -6.06 5.88
C LEU A 126 -21.14 -6.94 5.28
N LEU A 127 -21.89 -6.40 4.33
CA LEU A 127 -23.03 -7.04 3.68
C LEU A 127 -23.21 -6.51 2.26
N ASP A 128 -23.99 -7.22 1.44
CA ASP A 128 -24.29 -6.80 0.07
C ASP A 128 -25.14 -5.54 0.05
N PHE A 129 -24.73 -4.51 -0.70
CA PHE A 129 -25.52 -3.29 -0.86
C PHE A 129 -25.32 -2.66 -2.24
N VAL A 130 -26.21 -1.73 -2.58
CA VAL A 130 -26.08 -0.91 -3.79
C VAL A 130 -25.51 0.44 -3.40
N ASP A 131 -24.42 0.83 -4.02
CA ASP A 131 -23.75 2.09 -3.73
C ASP A 131 -24.54 3.30 -4.31
N LYS A 132 -23.99 4.51 -4.18
CA LYS A 132 -24.66 5.72 -4.69
C LYS A 132 -24.64 5.82 -6.22
N SER A 133 -23.71 5.13 -6.86
CA SER A 133 -23.52 5.08 -8.30
C SER A 133 -24.47 4.07 -8.96
N GLY A 134 -25.06 3.16 -8.16
CA GLY A 134 -25.91 2.07 -8.61
C GLY A 134 -25.17 0.73 -8.74
N ASP A 135 -23.89 0.71 -8.36
CA ASP A 135 -23.05 -0.48 -8.42
C ASP A 135 -23.33 -1.41 -7.23
N LYS A 136 -23.33 -2.71 -7.50
CA LYS A 136 -23.51 -3.73 -6.47
C LYS A 136 -22.16 -3.99 -5.81
N VAL A 137 -22.09 -3.73 -4.51
CA VAL A 137 -20.95 -4.07 -3.66
C VAL A 137 -21.28 -5.37 -2.92
N VAL A 138 -20.37 -6.33 -2.95
CA VAL A 138 -20.53 -7.65 -2.33
C VAL A 138 -19.89 -7.65 -0.94
N ALA A 139 -20.47 -8.40 -0.02
CA ALA A 139 -19.92 -8.60 1.31
C ALA A 139 -18.48 -9.11 1.24
N GLY A 140 -17.58 -8.43 1.97
CA GLY A 140 -16.15 -8.73 1.95
C GLY A 140 -15.34 -8.00 0.88
N ASP A 141 -15.98 -7.24 -0.03
CA ASP A 141 -15.26 -6.34 -0.93
C ASP A 141 -14.51 -5.28 -0.13
N GLU A 142 -13.32 -4.92 -0.61
CA GLU A 142 -12.43 -3.96 0.04
C GLU A 142 -12.04 -2.87 -0.95
N TRP A 143 -12.07 -1.61 -0.50
CA TRP A 143 -11.70 -0.44 -1.30
C TRP A 143 -11.09 0.66 -0.44
N LEU A 144 -10.53 1.69 -1.08
CA LEU A 144 -9.99 2.85 -0.40
C LEU A 144 -10.93 4.05 -0.51
N PHE A 145 -11.03 4.82 0.56
CA PHE A 145 -11.46 6.22 0.50
C PHE A 145 -10.22 7.09 0.62
N GLU A 146 -9.74 7.63 -0.50
CA GLU A 146 -8.54 8.47 -0.56
C GLU A 146 -8.84 9.91 -0.12
N GLY A 147 -7.95 10.47 0.71
CA GLY A 147 -8.01 11.88 1.09
C GLY A 147 -7.46 12.82 0.00
N PRO A 148 -7.69 14.14 0.11
CA PRO A 148 -8.35 14.81 1.21
C PRO A 148 -9.88 14.75 1.12
N GLY A 149 -10.55 14.41 2.21
CA GLY A 149 -12.02 14.33 2.23
C GLY A 149 -12.57 14.07 3.63
N THR A 150 -13.87 14.29 3.81
CA THR A 150 -14.57 13.86 5.04
C THR A 150 -15.36 12.60 4.71
N TYR A 151 -15.00 11.49 5.36
CA TYR A 151 -15.70 10.23 5.19
C TYR A 151 -17.05 10.29 5.91
N ILE A 152 -18.12 9.99 5.17
CA ILE A 152 -19.46 9.80 5.73
C ILE A 152 -19.63 8.30 5.99
N PRO A 153 -19.73 7.89 7.26
CA PRO A 153 -19.88 6.48 7.60
C PRO A 153 -21.13 5.88 6.95
N ARG A 154 -21.05 4.58 6.65
CA ARG A 154 -22.18 3.77 6.16
C ARG A 154 -22.37 2.61 7.11
N LYS A 155 -23.61 2.14 7.25
CA LYS A 155 -23.93 1.02 8.16
C LYS A 155 -23.46 -0.32 7.60
N GLU A 156 -23.32 -0.39 6.27
CA GLU A 156 -22.90 -1.57 5.52
C GLU A 156 -21.37 -1.68 5.39
N VAL A 157 -20.62 -0.68 5.88
CA VAL A 157 -19.17 -0.55 5.63
C VAL A 157 -18.42 -0.34 6.94
N GLU A 158 -17.41 -1.17 7.15
CA GLU A 158 -16.46 -1.06 8.25
C GLU A 158 -15.17 -0.35 7.80
N VAL A 159 -14.61 0.47 8.68
CA VAL A 159 -13.27 1.05 8.50
C VAL A 159 -12.27 0.13 9.18
N LEU A 160 -11.42 -0.53 8.41
CA LEU A 160 -10.41 -1.46 8.94
C LEU A 160 -9.22 -0.71 9.52
N GLU A 161 -8.61 0.17 8.71
CA GLU A 161 -7.42 0.93 9.11
C GLU A 161 -7.26 2.22 8.31
N ILE A 162 -6.35 3.08 8.76
CA ILE A 162 -5.91 4.28 8.04
C ILE A 162 -4.56 3.97 7.41
N ILE A 163 -4.53 3.92 6.08
CA ILE A 163 -3.32 3.73 5.30
C ILE A 163 -2.63 5.07 5.10
N GLN A 164 -1.33 5.11 5.36
CA GLN A 164 -0.47 6.27 5.09
C GLN A 164 0.38 6.00 3.86
N ALA A 165 0.61 7.03 3.05
CA ALA A 165 1.52 6.94 1.92
C ALA A 165 2.97 6.80 2.40
N THR A 166 3.73 5.94 1.73
CA THR A 166 5.17 5.79 1.95
C THR A 166 5.93 6.76 1.06
N VAL A 167 6.84 7.55 1.64
CA VAL A 167 7.63 8.53 0.87
C VAL A 167 8.84 7.85 0.24
N ILE A 168 8.87 7.82 -1.09
CA ILE A 168 9.97 7.31 -1.91
C ILE A 168 10.87 8.50 -2.27
N LYS A 169 12.14 8.45 -1.85
CA LYS A 169 13.14 9.49 -2.18
C LYS A 169 13.80 9.23 -3.53
N GLN A 170 14.60 10.18 -3.98
CA GLN A 170 15.53 9.96 -5.08
C GLN A 170 16.45 8.78 -4.76
N ASN A 171 16.76 7.94 -5.75
CA ASN A 171 17.59 6.75 -5.60
C ASN A 171 17.01 5.72 -4.63
N GLN A 172 15.69 5.70 -4.44
CA GLN A 172 14.98 4.66 -3.72
C GLN A 172 13.86 4.08 -4.59
N ALA A 173 13.46 2.85 -4.28
CA ALA A 173 12.22 2.26 -4.79
C ALA A 173 11.45 1.62 -3.64
N LEU A 174 10.12 1.55 -3.77
CA LEU A 174 9.28 0.84 -2.82
C LEU A 174 8.95 -0.56 -3.32
N ARG A 175 9.23 -1.58 -2.52
CA ARG A 175 8.84 -2.95 -2.81
C ARG A 175 7.43 -3.23 -2.32
N LEU A 176 6.62 -3.75 -3.23
CA LEU A 176 5.25 -4.15 -2.99
C LEU A 176 5.08 -5.64 -3.21
N ARG A 177 4.07 -6.21 -2.56
CA ARG A 177 3.58 -7.57 -2.81
C ARG A 177 2.07 -7.57 -3.03
N ALA A 178 1.59 -8.31 -4.02
CA ALA A 178 0.16 -8.48 -4.25
C ALA A 178 -0.44 -9.45 -3.22
N ARG A 179 -1.42 -8.99 -2.42
CA ARG A 179 -2.21 -9.83 -1.50
C ARG A 179 -3.21 -10.72 -2.22
N LYS A 180 -3.70 -10.26 -3.37
CA LYS A 180 -4.63 -10.93 -4.29
C LYS A 180 -4.30 -10.53 -5.72
N GLU A 181 -4.89 -11.20 -6.70
CA GLU A 181 -4.84 -10.76 -8.10
C GLU A 181 -5.35 -9.32 -8.20
N CYS A 182 -4.52 -8.44 -8.76
CA CYS A 182 -4.81 -7.03 -8.85
C CYS A 182 -4.14 -6.38 -10.06
N TRP A 183 -4.49 -5.13 -10.30
CA TRP A 183 -3.83 -4.27 -11.28
C TRP A 183 -2.98 -3.27 -10.50
N ASP A 184 -1.71 -3.16 -10.84
CA ASP A 184 -0.85 -2.12 -10.26
C ASP A 184 -1.20 -0.74 -10.84
N ARG A 185 -0.56 0.30 -10.30
CA ARG A 185 -0.77 1.69 -10.77
C ARG A 185 -0.36 1.94 -12.23
N GLU A 186 0.48 1.10 -12.81
CA GLU A 186 0.89 1.21 -14.21
C GLU A 186 -0.05 0.45 -15.15
N GLY A 187 -1.10 -0.19 -14.60
CA GLY A 187 -2.06 -0.98 -15.35
C GLY A 187 -1.54 -2.35 -15.74
N LYS A 188 -0.51 -2.86 -15.04
CA LYS A 188 -0.02 -4.22 -15.23
C LYS A 188 -0.71 -5.17 -14.26
N GLU A 189 -1.13 -6.31 -14.79
CA GLU A 189 -1.71 -7.40 -14.02
C GLU A 189 -0.66 -8.02 -13.10
N ARG A 190 -1.03 -8.22 -11.82
CA ARG A 190 -0.20 -8.81 -10.78
C ARG A 190 -0.89 -10.02 -10.18
N VAL A 191 -0.17 -11.13 -10.09
CA VAL A 191 -0.69 -12.37 -9.48
C VAL A 191 -0.47 -12.37 -7.97
N THR A 192 -1.24 -13.17 -7.25
CA THR A 192 -1.12 -13.28 -5.79
C THR A 192 0.30 -13.68 -5.38
N GLY A 193 0.89 -12.91 -4.46
CA GLY A 193 2.26 -13.11 -3.98
C GLY A 193 3.35 -12.57 -4.90
N GLU A 194 3.02 -12.05 -6.08
CA GLU A 194 3.98 -11.36 -6.94
C GLU A 194 4.52 -10.12 -6.24
N GLU A 195 5.82 -9.87 -6.43
CA GLU A 195 6.51 -8.71 -5.91
C GLU A 195 7.06 -7.85 -7.04
N TRP A 196 7.04 -6.53 -6.84
CA TRP A 196 7.59 -5.55 -7.78
C TRP A 196 8.06 -4.29 -7.06
N LEU A 197 8.78 -3.44 -7.80
CA LEU A 197 9.25 -2.15 -7.31
C LEU A 197 8.48 -1.00 -7.95
N VAL A 198 8.15 0.00 -7.13
CA VAL A 198 7.69 1.32 -7.57
C VAL A 198 8.83 2.32 -7.41
N ARG A 199 9.18 3.01 -8.51
CA ARG A 199 10.33 3.92 -8.60
C ARG A 199 9.94 5.40 -8.70
N ALA A 200 8.64 5.70 -8.74
CA ALA A 200 8.14 7.07 -8.80
C ALA A 200 8.45 7.81 -7.49
N VAL A 201 9.27 8.86 -7.58
CA VAL A 201 9.66 9.69 -6.43
C VAL A 201 8.44 10.47 -5.91
N GLY A 202 8.25 10.46 -4.60
CA GLY A 202 7.12 11.13 -3.94
C GLY A 202 6.40 10.24 -2.94
N ALA A 203 5.22 10.68 -2.50
CA ALA A 203 4.37 9.90 -1.61
C ALA A 203 3.59 8.85 -2.42
N TYR A 204 3.85 7.57 -2.14
CA TYR A 204 3.13 6.45 -2.75
C TYR A 204 2.07 5.93 -1.79
N LEU A 205 0.80 6.08 -2.16
CA LEU A 205 -0.33 5.52 -1.41
C LEU A 205 -0.65 4.12 -1.98
N PRO A 206 -0.39 3.04 -1.23
CA PRO A 206 -0.62 1.69 -1.74
C PRO A 206 -2.11 1.43 -1.98
N ALA A 207 -2.42 0.67 -3.03
CA ALA A 207 -3.77 0.19 -3.26
C ALA A 207 -4.17 -0.88 -2.22
N VAL A 208 -5.47 -1.20 -2.16
CA VAL A 208 -6.07 -2.15 -1.20
C VAL A 208 -5.30 -3.47 -1.08
N PHE A 209 -4.89 -4.02 -2.22
CA PHE A 209 -4.26 -5.33 -2.30
C PHE A 209 -2.74 -5.24 -2.46
N GLU A 210 -2.15 -4.06 -2.32
CA GLU A 210 -0.70 -3.85 -2.33
C GLU A 210 -0.18 -3.85 -0.88
N GLU A 211 0.55 -4.91 -0.53
CA GLU A 211 1.29 -4.97 0.72
C GLU A 211 2.63 -4.23 0.56
N VAL A 212 2.83 -3.19 1.37
CA VAL A 212 4.09 -2.45 1.46
C VAL A 212 5.11 -3.28 2.24
N LEU A 213 6.24 -3.63 1.63
CA LEU A 213 7.30 -4.43 2.27
C LEU A 213 8.42 -3.54 2.82
N ASP A 214 9.30 -3.05 1.96
CA ASP A 214 10.48 -2.28 2.32
C ASP A 214 10.85 -1.24 1.23
N LEU A 215 11.64 -0.25 1.63
CA LEU A 215 12.29 0.68 0.71
C LEU A 215 13.66 0.10 0.35
N VAL A 216 13.94 0.04 -0.95
CA VAL A 216 15.20 -0.45 -1.50
C VAL A 216 16.03 0.75 -1.96
N ASP A 217 17.19 0.94 -1.34
CA ASP A 217 18.15 1.97 -1.73
C ASP A 217 18.93 1.57 -2.98
N ALA A 218 19.27 2.56 -3.80
CA ALA A 218 20.16 2.35 -4.93
C ALA A 218 21.60 2.13 -4.46
N VAL A 219 22.30 1.20 -5.11
CA VAL A 219 23.74 1.10 -5.04
C VAL A 219 24.35 2.16 -5.96
N ILE A 220 25.11 3.07 -5.38
CA ILE A 220 25.82 4.12 -6.12
C ILE A 220 27.10 3.54 -6.72
N LEU A 221 27.24 3.64 -8.03
CA LEU A 221 28.37 3.12 -8.80
C LEU A 221 29.35 4.25 -9.14
N THR A 222 30.61 3.88 -9.29
CA THR A 222 31.70 4.79 -9.65
C THR A 222 32.50 4.17 -10.78
N GLU A 223 33.42 4.92 -11.38
CA GLU A 223 34.38 4.38 -12.35
C GLU A 223 35.23 3.24 -11.79
N LYS A 224 35.30 3.09 -10.46
CA LYS A 224 36.11 2.09 -9.76
C LYS A 224 35.31 0.92 -9.20
N THR A 225 33.98 0.94 -9.32
CA THR A 225 33.09 -0.07 -8.73
C THR A 225 32.03 -0.53 -9.72
N ALA A 226 31.82 -1.84 -9.79
CA ALA A 226 30.74 -2.47 -10.52
C ALA A 226 29.86 -3.29 -9.56
N LEU A 227 28.57 -3.39 -9.85
CA LEU A 227 27.63 -4.20 -9.09
C LEU A 227 27.48 -5.58 -9.72
N HIS A 228 27.76 -6.63 -8.94
CA HIS A 228 27.59 -8.01 -9.38
C HIS A 228 26.22 -8.53 -8.99
N LEU A 229 25.43 -8.87 -10.01
CA LEU A 229 24.06 -9.33 -9.89
C LEU A 229 23.90 -10.75 -10.41
N ARG A 230 22.91 -11.45 -9.87
CA ARG A 230 22.42 -12.75 -10.34
C ARG A 230 20.91 -12.72 -10.55
N ALA A 231 20.44 -13.31 -11.64
CA ALA A 231 19.01 -13.41 -11.92
C ALA A 231 18.38 -14.55 -11.10
N ARG A 232 17.37 -14.23 -10.30
CA ARG A 232 16.56 -15.20 -9.55
C ARG A 232 15.56 -15.95 -10.42
N GLN A 233 15.12 -15.32 -11.50
CA GLN A 233 14.21 -15.89 -12.48
C GLN A 233 14.47 -15.29 -13.86
N ASN A 234 13.78 -15.79 -14.89
CA ASN A 234 13.82 -15.18 -16.21
C ASN A 234 13.07 -13.84 -16.20
N PHE A 235 13.74 -12.76 -16.53
CA PHE A 235 13.11 -11.43 -16.61
C PHE A 235 13.84 -10.55 -17.62
N ARG A 236 13.27 -9.37 -17.88
CA ARG A 236 13.90 -8.33 -18.67
C ARG A 236 14.26 -7.18 -17.74
N ASP A 237 15.52 -6.77 -17.72
CA ASP A 237 15.97 -5.67 -16.88
C ASP A 237 15.43 -4.32 -17.39
N LEU A 238 15.63 -3.26 -16.61
CA LEU A 238 15.18 -1.89 -16.95
C LEU A 238 15.80 -1.34 -18.25
N ARG A 239 16.97 -1.84 -18.64
CA ARG A 239 17.65 -1.47 -19.89
C ARG A 239 17.10 -2.25 -21.08
N GLY A 240 16.22 -3.23 -20.85
CA GLY A 240 15.63 -4.05 -21.88
C GLY A 240 16.46 -5.29 -22.24
N VAL A 241 17.41 -5.71 -21.41
CA VAL A 241 18.22 -6.92 -21.60
C VAL A 241 17.53 -8.11 -20.94
N SER A 242 17.34 -9.20 -21.69
CA SER A 242 16.76 -10.43 -21.16
C SER A 242 17.79 -11.23 -20.36
N ARG A 243 17.46 -11.56 -19.12
CA ARG A 243 18.29 -12.35 -18.20
C ARG A 243 17.64 -13.68 -17.91
N ARG A 244 18.42 -14.75 -17.88
CA ARG A 244 17.95 -16.10 -17.53
C ARG A 244 18.27 -16.44 -16.08
N THR A 245 17.48 -17.30 -15.45
CA THR A 245 17.71 -17.76 -14.08
C THR A 245 19.15 -18.28 -13.88
N GLY A 246 19.83 -17.77 -12.86
CA GLY A 246 21.21 -18.11 -12.53
C GLY A 246 22.28 -17.42 -13.37
N GLU A 247 21.89 -16.66 -14.41
CA GLU A 247 22.83 -15.80 -15.14
C GLU A 247 23.36 -14.71 -14.21
N GLU A 248 24.65 -14.42 -14.32
CA GLU A 248 25.34 -13.40 -13.54
C GLU A 248 25.91 -12.33 -14.48
N TRP A 249 25.87 -11.07 -14.06
CA TRP A 249 26.42 -9.95 -14.84
C TRP A 249 26.89 -8.83 -13.93
N LEU A 250 27.62 -7.88 -14.52
CA LEU A 250 28.01 -6.64 -13.87
C LEU A 250 27.18 -5.48 -14.39
N VAL A 251 26.83 -4.56 -13.48
CA VAL A 251 26.33 -3.22 -13.82
C VAL A 251 27.41 -2.22 -13.47
N THR A 252 27.72 -1.34 -14.40
CA THR A 252 28.79 -0.33 -14.26
C THR A 252 28.22 1.08 -14.33
N VAL A 253 29.05 2.10 -14.04
CA VAL A 253 28.68 3.52 -14.16
C VAL A 253 28.29 3.91 -15.60
N GLN A 254 28.75 3.16 -16.61
CA GLN A 254 28.35 3.38 -18.01
C GLN A 254 26.89 3.01 -18.25
N ASP A 255 26.34 2.10 -17.45
CA ASP A 255 24.94 1.67 -17.53
C ASP A 255 24.03 2.60 -16.71
N THR A 256 24.42 2.90 -15.47
CA THR A 256 23.71 3.80 -14.56
C THR A 256 24.63 4.23 -13.41
N GLU A 257 24.50 5.47 -12.96
CA GLU A 257 25.20 5.97 -11.78
C GLU A 257 24.64 5.38 -10.47
N ALA A 258 23.35 5.05 -10.45
CA ALA A 258 22.66 4.51 -9.30
C ALA A 258 21.74 3.37 -9.73
N HIS A 259 22.00 2.17 -9.22
CA HIS A 259 21.21 0.97 -9.55
C HIS A 259 20.44 0.51 -8.32
N VAL A 260 19.10 0.60 -8.36
CA VAL A 260 18.26 -0.05 -7.34
C VAL A 260 18.01 -1.50 -7.78
N PRO A 261 18.53 -2.50 -7.05
CA PRO A 261 18.36 -3.91 -7.38
C PRO A 261 16.88 -4.27 -7.48
N ASP A 262 16.48 -4.84 -8.61
CA ASP A 262 15.10 -5.27 -8.81
C ASP A 262 14.74 -6.53 -8.01
N VAL A 263 13.45 -6.85 -7.89
CA VAL A 263 12.95 -8.01 -7.13
C VAL A 263 13.56 -9.33 -7.62
N TYR A 264 13.86 -9.41 -8.92
CA TYR A 264 14.41 -10.59 -9.57
C TYR A 264 15.94 -10.58 -9.65
N GLU A 265 16.58 -9.53 -9.13
CA GLU A 265 18.02 -9.38 -9.05
C GLU A 265 18.50 -9.71 -7.63
N GLU A 266 19.49 -10.58 -7.54
CA GLU A 266 20.18 -10.87 -6.30
C GLU A 266 21.55 -10.18 -6.34
N VAL A 267 21.83 -9.33 -5.37
CA VAL A 267 23.14 -8.69 -5.22
C VAL A 267 24.12 -9.69 -4.63
N LEU A 268 25.16 -10.05 -5.40
CA LEU A 268 26.26 -10.90 -4.94
C LEU A 268 27.40 -10.10 -4.32
N GLY A 269 27.62 -8.86 -4.78
CA GLY A 269 28.62 -7.98 -4.20
C GLY A 269 28.99 -6.79 -5.08
N ILE A 270 30.00 -6.05 -4.64
CA ILE A 270 30.60 -4.95 -5.40
C ILE A 270 31.99 -5.39 -5.85
N VAL A 271 32.24 -5.31 -7.15
CA VAL A 271 33.51 -5.69 -7.77
C VAL A 271 34.37 -4.44 -7.95
N PRO A 272 35.58 -4.38 -7.35
CA PRO A 272 36.50 -3.29 -7.58
C PRO A 272 37.15 -3.39 -8.96
N ILE A 273 37.52 -2.26 -9.54
CA ILE A 273 38.25 -2.24 -10.81
C ILE A 273 39.66 -2.80 -10.64
N THR A 274 40.07 -3.68 -11.54
CA THR A 274 41.46 -4.15 -11.66
C THR A 274 42.20 -3.17 -12.56
N THR A 275 43.24 -2.52 -12.04
CA THR A 275 44.04 -1.54 -12.76
C THR A 275 45.46 -2.06 -12.94
N LEU A 276 45.90 -2.21 -14.18
CA LEU A 276 47.27 -2.58 -14.56
C LEU A 276 48.05 -1.31 -14.92
N GLY A 277 49.23 -1.14 -14.32
CA GLY A 277 50.19 -0.11 -14.72
C GLY A 277 50.98 -0.47 -15.98
N PRO A 278 51.90 0.40 -16.43
CA PRO A 278 52.68 0.21 -17.66
C PRO A 278 53.60 -1.01 -17.61
N HIS A 279 54.07 -1.41 -16.43
CA HIS A 279 54.95 -2.56 -16.22
C HIS A 279 54.25 -3.75 -15.57
N ASN A 280 52.91 -3.81 -15.67
CA ASN A 280 52.13 -4.86 -15.02
C ASN A 280 51.39 -5.70 -16.07
N TYR A 281 51.19 -6.97 -15.74
CA TYR A 281 50.30 -7.87 -16.46
C TYR A 281 49.55 -8.75 -15.47
N CYS A 282 48.48 -9.40 -15.94
CA CYS A 282 47.84 -10.45 -15.18
C CYS A 282 47.32 -11.55 -16.10
N VAL A 283 47.09 -12.73 -15.53
CA VAL A 283 46.50 -13.87 -16.24
C VAL A 283 45.12 -14.12 -15.67
N ILE A 284 44.11 -13.94 -16.50
CA ILE A 284 42.71 -14.24 -16.19
C ILE A 284 42.47 -15.72 -16.48
N LEU A 285 42.03 -16.46 -15.47
CA LEU A 285 41.54 -17.83 -15.63
C LEU A 285 40.07 -17.82 -15.99
N ASP A 286 39.67 -18.78 -16.82
CA ASP A 286 38.29 -19.00 -17.25
C ASP A 286 37.65 -17.75 -17.90
N PRO A 287 38.33 -17.07 -18.85
CA PRO A 287 37.89 -15.77 -19.37
C PRO A 287 36.52 -15.84 -20.04
N VAL A 288 35.72 -14.78 -19.91
CA VAL A 288 34.43 -14.67 -20.58
C VAL A 288 34.62 -14.40 -22.08
N GLY A 289 33.99 -15.23 -22.91
CA GLY A 289 33.95 -15.11 -24.37
C GLY A 289 32.93 -14.09 -24.89
N LEU A 290 32.90 -13.90 -26.21
CA LEU A 290 31.92 -13.03 -26.90
C LEU A 290 30.48 -13.54 -26.76
N ASP A 291 30.31 -14.83 -26.46
CA ASP A 291 29.03 -15.47 -26.17
C ASP A 291 28.54 -15.22 -24.74
N GLY A 292 29.31 -14.49 -23.92
CA GLY A 292 29.00 -14.18 -22.54
C GLY A 292 29.21 -15.36 -21.57
N LYS A 293 29.92 -16.42 -21.99
CA LYS A 293 30.19 -17.59 -21.15
C LYS A 293 31.67 -17.73 -20.81
N ASN A 294 31.94 -18.27 -19.64
CA ASN A 294 33.29 -18.58 -19.18
C ASN A 294 33.89 -19.73 -20.00
N GLN A 295 35.09 -19.51 -20.54
CA GLN A 295 35.85 -20.52 -21.26
C GLN A 295 36.65 -21.38 -20.28
N LEU A 296 35.99 -22.38 -19.70
CA LEU A 296 36.56 -23.22 -18.63
C LEU A 296 37.90 -23.86 -19.04
N GLY A 297 38.92 -23.69 -18.20
CA GLY A 297 40.27 -24.19 -18.40
C GLY A 297 41.16 -23.32 -19.29
N GLN A 298 40.62 -22.26 -19.90
CA GLN A 298 41.40 -21.32 -20.72
C GLN A 298 42.03 -20.23 -19.86
N LYS A 299 43.05 -19.58 -20.42
CA LYS A 299 43.75 -18.45 -19.80
C LYS A 299 43.85 -17.30 -20.78
N ARG A 300 43.61 -16.07 -20.32
CA ARG A 300 43.80 -14.84 -21.10
C ARG A 300 44.82 -13.94 -20.41
N VAL A 301 45.91 -13.64 -21.09
CA VAL A 301 46.91 -12.67 -20.63
C VAL A 301 46.41 -11.27 -20.95
N VAL A 302 46.38 -10.39 -19.96
CA VAL A 302 46.11 -8.96 -20.12
C VAL A 302 47.35 -8.20 -19.68
N LYS A 303 47.88 -7.35 -20.55
CA LYS A 303 49.11 -6.57 -20.34
C LYS A 303 48.91 -5.11 -20.75
N GLY A 304 49.79 -4.24 -20.23
CA GLY A 304 49.80 -2.81 -20.51
C GLY A 304 48.81 -2.02 -19.65
N GLU A 305 48.86 -0.70 -19.78
CA GLU A 305 48.04 0.22 -18.99
C GLU A 305 46.55 0.05 -19.33
N LYS A 306 45.83 -0.68 -18.48
CA LYS A 306 44.41 -1.02 -18.68
C LYS A 306 43.69 -1.12 -17.35
N SER A 307 42.45 -0.66 -17.35
CA SER A 307 41.52 -0.79 -16.22
C SER A 307 40.29 -1.58 -16.66
N PHE A 308 39.94 -2.63 -15.94
CA PHE A 308 38.81 -3.49 -16.26
C PHE A 308 38.22 -4.15 -15.01
N PHE A 309 36.96 -4.57 -15.06
CA PHE A 309 36.34 -5.39 -14.02
C PHE A 309 36.48 -6.87 -14.38
N LEU A 310 36.76 -7.70 -13.38
CA LEU A 310 36.71 -9.16 -13.54
C LEU A 310 35.26 -9.59 -13.72
N GLN A 311 34.97 -10.29 -14.80
CA GLN A 311 33.61 -10.76 -15.09
C GLN A 311 33.21 -11.92 -14.17
N PRO A 312 31.91 -12.22 -14.03
CA PRO A 312 31.44 -13.32 -13.20
C PRO A 312 32.07 -14.67 -13.61
N GLY A 313 32.79 -15.29 -12.68
CA GLY A 313 33.53 -16.54 -12.91
C GLY A 313 35.02 -16.35 -13.25
N GLU A 314 35.45 -15.14 -13.60
CA GLU A 314 36.86 -14.83 -13.82
C GLU A 314 37.62 -14.70 -12.49
N ARG A 315 38.88 -15.13 -12.48
CA ARG A 315 39.81 -14.94 -11.37
C ARG A 315 41.22 -14.73 -11.89
N LEU A 316 42.04 -14.01 -11.13
CA LEU A 316 43.46 -13.84 -11.46
C LEU A 316 44.26 -15.03 -10.96
N GLU A 317 45.11 -15.61 -11.81
CA GLU A 317 45.92 -16.78 -11.45
C GLU A 317 46.90 -16.48 -10.30
N GLN A 318 47.62 -15.36 -10.41
CA GLN A 318 48.59 -14.89 -9.41
C GLN A 318 48.46 -13.38 -9.17
N GLY A 319 47.22 -12.87 -9.14
CA GLY A 319 46.97 -11.43 -8.98
C GLY A 319 47.58 -10.60 -10.11
N ILE A 320 47.97 -9.37 -9.78
CA ILE A 320 48.70 -8.46 -10.67
C ILE A 320 50.20 -8.76 -10.53
N GLN A 321 50.86 -9.03 -11.65
CA GLN A 321 52.27 -9.40 -11.75
C GLN A 321 53.07 -8.32 -12.46
N ASP A 322 54.36 -8.24 -12.17
CA ASP A 322 55.29 -7.36 -12.86
C ASP A 322 55.81 -8.00 -14.14
N VAL A 323 55.85 -7.24 -15.22
CA VAL A 323 56.43 -7.65 -16.49
C VAL A 323 57.93 -7.91 -16.30
N TYR A 324 58.44 -8.96 -16.93
CA TYR A 324 59.87 -9.27 -16.92
C TYR A 324 60.65 -8.19 -17.69
N VAL A 325 61.32 -7.31 -16.96
CA VAL A 325 62.26 -6.32 -17.53
C VAL A 325 63.67 -6.91 -17.47
N LEU A 326 64.20 -7.32 -18.63
CA LEU A 326 65.51 -7.95 -18.74
C LEU A 326 66.57 -6.91 -19.12
N SER A 327 67.68 -6.88 -18.38
CA SER A 327 68.89 -6.16 -18.78
C SER A 327 69.67 -6.93 -19.86
N GLU A 328 70.65 -6.27 -20.49
CA GLU A 328 71.51 -6.88 -21.52
C GLU A 328 72.23 -8.17 -21.07
N GLN A 329 72.40 -8.36 -19.77
CA GLN A 329 73.08 -9.53 -19.17
C GLN A 329 72.10 -10.61 -18.66
N GLN A 330 70.79 -10.39 -18.80
CA GLN A 330 69.75 -11.30 -18.32
C GLN A 330 69.02 -11.96 -19.48
N GLY A 331 68.54 -13.17 -19.26
CA GLY A 331 67.72 -13.91 -20.22
C GLY A 331 66.75 -14.84 -19.51
N LEU A 332 65.67 -15.21 -20.19
CA LEU A 332 64.69 -16.18 -19.70
C LEU A 332 64.75 -17.44 -20.54
N LEU A 333 64.75 -18.60 -19.88
CA LEU A 333 64.59 -19.88 -20.53
C LEU A 333 63.09 -20.19 -20.61
N LEU A 334 62.55 -20.30 -21.82
CA LEU A 334 61.13 -20.55 -22.07
C LEU A 334 60.91 -21.97 -22.60
N GLY A 335 59.80 -22.59 -22.20
CA GLY A 335 59.33 -23.88 -22.72
C GLY A 335 57.90 -23.75 -23.24
N ALA A 336 57.67 -24.16 -24.49
CA ALA A 336 56.34 -24.10 -25.09
C ALA A 336 55.42 -25.20 -24.52
N LEU A 337 54.25 -24.80 -24.04
CA LEU A 337 53.22 -25.73 -23.50
C LEU A 337 52.20 -26.16 -24.57
N GLN A 338 52.08 -25.40 -25.66
CA GLN A 338 51.20 -25.64 -26.79
C GLN A 338 51.94 -25.23 -28.09
N PRO A 339 51.52 -25.72 -29.27
CA PRO A 339 52.02 -25.21 -30.54
C PRO A 339 51.70 -23.73 -30.67
N LEU A 340 52.70 -22.92 -31.01
CA LEU A 340 52.55 -21.49 -31.20
C LEU A 340 53.26 -21.10 -32.50
N GLU A 341 52.59 -20.27 -33.27
CA GLU A 341 53.22 -19.56 -34.38
C GLU A 341 53.93 -18.34 -33.77
N GLU A 342 55.17 -18.08 -34.17
CA GLU A 342 55.82 -16.80 -33.87
C GLU A 342 55.06 -15.70 -34.64
N GLY A 343 54.01 -15.17 -34.02
CA GLY A 343 53.13 -14.16 -34.60
C GLY A 343 53.67 -12.75 -34.41
N GLU A 344 53.70 -12.03 -35.52
CA GLU A 344 54.13 -10.65 -35.74
C GLU A 344 53.72 -9.68 -34.63
N GLU A 345 54.66 -8.81 -34.26
CA GLU A 345 54.41 -7.64 -33.41
C GLU A 345 53.36 -6.75 -34.09
N GLU A 346 52.12 -6.73 -33.57
CA GLU A 346 51.23 -5.59 -33.78
C GLU A 346 51.82 -4.39 -33.01
N GLU A 347 52.75 -3.68 -33.64
CA GLU A 347 53.04 -2.29 -33.31
C GLU A 347 51.78 -1.45 -33.59
N LYS A 348 51.13 -0.96 -32.54
CA LYS A 348 50.20 0.17 -32.61
C LYS A 348 50.47 1.15 -31.48
#